data_AF-V6Z820-F1
#
_entry.id   AF-V6Z820-F1
#
_cell.length_a   1.000
_cell.length_b   1.000
_cell.length_c   1.000
_cell.angle_alpha   90.00
_cell.angle_beta   90.00
_cell.angle_gamma   90.00
#
_symmetry.space_group_name_H-M   'P 1'
#
loop_
_entity.id
_entity.type
_entity.pdbx_description
1 polymer ?
#
loop_
_entity_poly.entity_id
_entity_poly.type
_entity_poly.pdbx_seq_one_letter_code
_entity_poly.pdbx_strand_id
1 'polypeptide(L)' 'MTTAEILTKIAQEHLNIETLEKRWSDNLDFHDCSVWSIKSALEAAYEAGKNSK' A
#
# COMPACT_ATOMS: atom_id res chain seq x y z
N MET A 1 0.99 -8.79 -13.09
CA MET A 1 0.21 -8.31 -11.93
C MET A 1 -0.64 -7.14 -12.37
N THR A 2 -1.86 -7.06 -11.89
CA THR A 2 -2.73 -5.88 -12.06
C THR A 2 -2.23 -4.74 -11.17
N THR A 3 -2.67 -3.50 -11.45
CA THR A 3 -2.37 -2.34 -10.59
C THR A 3 -2.79 -2.59 -9.14
N ALA A 4 -3.95 -3.23 -8.92
CA ALA A 4 -4.44 -3.54 -7.58
C ALA A 4 -3.51 -4.52 -6.84
N GLU A 5 -3.02 -5.56 -7.52
CA GLU A 5 -2.06 -6.51 -6.94
C GLU A 5 -0.74 -5.84 -6.55
N ILE A 6 -0.24 -4.91 -7.38
CA ILE A 6 0.97 -4.15 -7.09
C ILE A 6 0.77 -3.26 -5.86
N LEU A 7 -0.33 -2.52 -5.80
CA LEU A 7 -0.63 -1.62 -4.68
C LEU A 7 -0.81 -2.39 -3.36
N THR A 8 -1.51 -3.52 -3.39
CA THR A 8 -1.66 -4.39 -2.21
C THR A 8 -0.30 -4.90 -1.73
N LYS A 9 0.58 -5.32 -2.64
CA LYS A 9 1.94 -5.77 -2.27
C LYS A 9 2.75 -4.65 -1.61
N ILE A 10 2.70 -3.44 -2.15
CA ILE A 10 3.38 -2.27 -1.57
C ILE A 10 2.82 -1.96 -0.17
N ALA A 11 1.50 -2.02 0.01
CA ALA A 11 0.87 -1.79 1.30
C ALA A 11 1.29 -2.83 2.35
N GLN A 12 1.40 -4.09 1.95
CA GLN A 12 1.89 -5.17 2.81
C GLN A 12 3.36 -4.95 3.22
N GLU A 13 4.22 -4.61 2.27
CA GLU A 13 5.66 -4.46 2.49
C GLU A 13 6.02 -3.22 3.31
N HIS A 14 5.38 -2.08 3.03
CA HIS A 14 5.78 -0.80 3.61
C HIS A 14 4.88 -0.33 4.75
N LEU A 15 3.58 -0.65 4.72
CA LEU A 15 2.59 -0.12 5.65
C LEU A 15 2.09 -1.15 6.66
N ASN A 16 2.47 -2.43 6.50
CA ASN A 16 1.94 -3.56 7.27
C ASN A 16 0.39 -3.66 7.19
N ILE A 17 -0.17 -3.31 6.03
CA ILE A 17 -1.61 -3.39 5.76
C ILE A 17 -1.86 -4.61 4.89
N GLU A 18 -2.68 -5.54 5.39
CA GLU A 18 -2.98 -6.82 4.73
C GLU A 18 -3.70 -6.65 3.38
N THR A 19 -4.67 -5.73 3.33
CA THR A 19 -5.53 -5.48 2.17
C THR A 19 -5.92 -4.02 2.08
N LEU A 20 -6.11 -3.52 0.86
CA LEU A 20 -6.66 -2.19 0.58
C LEU A 20 -8.18 -2.20 0.33
N GLU A 21 -8.82 -3.36 0.44
CA GLU A 21 -10.28 -3.48 0.37
C GLU A 21 -10.93 -3.02 1.69
N LYS A 22 -12.09 -2.36 1.58
CA LYS A 22 -12.87 -1.91 2.74
C LYS A 22 -13.47 -3.09 3.48
N ARG A 23 -13.28 -3.14 4.80
CA ARG A 23 -13.84 -4.19 5.67
C ARG A 23 -14.96 -3.72 6.58
N TRP A 24 -15.27 -2.42 6.56
CA TRP A 24 -16.30 -1.79 7.39
C TRP A 24 -16.08 -2.00 8.88
N SER A 25 -14.82 -1.94 9.32
CA SER A 25 -14.41 -2.15 10.69
C SER A 25 -13.23 -1.25 11.02
N ASP A 26 -13.39 -0.40 12.04
CA ASP A 26 -12.39 0.63 12.36
C ASP A 26 -10.99 0.04 12.57
N ASN A 27 -10.86 -0.99 13.42
CA ASN A 27 -9.59 -1.64 13.72
C ASN A 27 -8.94 -2.33 12.51
N LEU A 28 -9.71 -2.62 11.47
CA LEU A 28 -9.24 -3.30 10.27
C LEU A 28 -8.96 -2.34 9.12
N ASP A 29 -9.61 -1.18 9.09
CA ASP A 29 -9.56 -0.20 8.01
C ASP A 29 -8.71 1.03 8.34
N PHE A 30 -8.48 1.35 9.63
CA PHE A 30 -7.62 2.45 10.06
C PHE A 30 -6.31 1.92 10.63
N HIS A 31 -5.20 2.49 10.14
CA HIS A 31 -3.85 2.05 10.48
C HIS A 31 -2.99 3.26 10.85
N ASP A 32 -2.32 3.18 12.01
CA ASP A 32 -1.30 4.15 12.38
C ASP A 32 -0.02 3.86 11.60
N CYS A 33 0.34 4.76 10.69
CA CYS A 33 1.54 4.64 9.86
C CYS A 33 2.52 5.77 10.16
N SER A 34 3.80 5.43 10.27
CA SER A 34 4.86 6.45 10.33
C SER A 34 4.93 7.23 9.01
N VAL A 35 5.35 8.49 9.08
CA VAL A 35 5.58 9.28 7.86
C VAL A 35 6.66 8.68 6.95
N TRP A 36 7.59 7.89 7.52
CA TRP A 36 8.65 7.22 6.76
C TRP A 36 8.13 6.02 5.98
N SER A 37 7.25 5.20 6.57
CA SER A 37 6.62 4.08 5.86
C SER A 37 5.70 4.57 4.74
N ILE A 38 4.94 5.65 4.98
CA ILE A 38 4.11 6.30 3.94
C ILE A 38 5.00 6.78 2.79
N LYS A 39 6.09 7.50 3.09
CA LYS A 39 7.04 7.96 2.07
C LYS A 39 7.58 6.78 1.25
N SER A 40 8.03 5.71 1.91
CA SER A 40 8.57 4.53 1.23
C SER A 40 7.54 3.85 0.33
N ALA A 41 6.27 3.74 0.77
CA ALA A 41 5.20 3.18 -0.03
C ALA A 41 4.91 4.02 -1.29
N LEU A 42 4.91 5.35 -1.16
CA LEU A 42 4.70 6.27 -2.28
C LEU A 42 5.84 6.22 -3.30
N GLU A 43 7.09 6.16 -2.84
CA GLU A 43 8.26 5.99 -3.71
C GLU A 43 8.21 4.66 -4.48
N ALA A 44 7.84 3.57 -3.80
CA ALA A 44 7.66 2.26 -4.43
C ALA A 44 6.54 2.26 -5.48
N ALA A 45 5.40 2.90 -5.17
CA ALA A 45 4.27 3.02 -6.11
C ALA A 45 4.64 3.84 -7.35
N TYR A 46 5.41 4.93 -7.17
CA TYR A 46 5.88 5.77 -8.26
C TYR A 46 6.81 4.99 -9.21
N GLU A 47 7.81 4.30 -8.68
CA GLU A 47 8.73 3.49 -9.50
C GLU A 47 8.02 2.30 -10.17
N ALA A 48 7.07 1.64 -9.49
CA ALA A 48 6.26 0.59 -10.09
C ALA A 48 5.45 1.10 -11.29
N GLY A 49 4.80 2.26 -11.15
CA GLY A 49 4.06 2.90 -12.24
C GLY A 49 4.95 3.29 -13.42
N LYS A 50 6.15 3.84 -13.15
CA LYS A 50 7.15 4.17 -14.18
C LYS A 50 7.63 2.96 -14.97
N ASN A 51 7.66 1.79 -14.35
CA ASN A 51 8.09 0.52 -14.97
C ASN A 51 6.95 -0.28 -15.62
N SER A 52 5.68 0.14 -15.49
CA SER A 52 4.49 -0.59 -15.94
C SER A 52 4.17 -0.43 -17.45
N LYS A 53 5.18 -0.24 -18.31
CA LYS A 53 4.99 -0.09 -19.76
C LYS A 53 4.44 -1.34 -20.44
#